data_AF-A0A2U1C5H4-F1
#
_entry.id   AF-A0A2U1C5H4-F1
#
_cell.length_a   1.000
_cell.length_b   1.000
_cell.length_c   1.000
_cell.angle_alpha   90.00
_cell.angle_beta   90.00
_cell.angle_gamma   90.00
#
_symmetry.space_group_name_H-M   'P 1'
#
loop_
_entity.id
_entity.type
_entity.pdbx_description
1 polymer ?
#
loop_
_entity_poly.entity_id
_entity_poly.type
_entity_poly.pdbx_seq_one_letter_code
_entity_poly.pdbx_strand_id
1 'polypeptide(L)'
;MYIHRALLCAALLASSSYAADTYVSKDEFDRIIATPFKVTNIKSGLVVEIHLKADGYATASQGYNDVGPWRRQGDNGYCVRWNKRRLEDRCVSFVKQDGKYAVTEPNGEVAWWLESAQ
;
A
#
# COMPACT_ATOMS: atom_id res chain seq x y z
N MET A 1 -30.53 -16.86 58.83
CA MET A 1 -30.79 -16.82 57.37
C MET A 1 -29.56 -16.21 56.71
N TYR A 2 -28.83 -17.00 55.94
CA TYR A 2 -27.64 -16.57 55.20
C TYR A 2 -28.08 -15.85 53.92
N ILE A 3 -27.56 -14.64 53.67
CA ILE A 3 -27.75 -13.96 52.38
C ILE A 3 -26.37 -13.71 51.77
N HIS A 4 -26.25 -14.12 50.52
CA HIS A 4 -25.02 -14.41 49.80
C HIS A 4 -24.17 -13.20 49.41
N ARG A 5 -22.86 -13.46 49.37
CA ARG A 5 -21.82 -12.69 48.67
C ARG A 5 -22.17 -12.52 47.19
N ALA A 6 -21.96 -11.33 46.64
CA ALA A 6 -21.78 -11.15 45.20
C ALA A 6 -20.45 -10.43 44.96
N LEU A 7 -19.44 -11.19 44.50
CA LEU A 7 -18.22 -10.67 43.91
C LEU A 7 -18.57 -10.13 42.51
N LEU A 8 -18.41 -8.83 42.30
CA LEU A 8 -18.43 -8.22 40.97
C LEU A 8 -17.05 -8.40 40.32
N CYS A 9 -16.92 -9.40 39.44
CA CYS A 9 -15.83 -9.47 38.48
C CYS A 9 -16.12 -8.47 37.35
N ALA A 10 -15.44 -7.32 37.35
CA ALA A 10 -15.41 -6.41 36.21
C ALA A 10 -14.45 -6.96 35.16
N ALA A 11 -14.98 -7.56 34.09
CA ALA A 11 -14.20 -7.96 32.93
C ALA A 11 -13.78 -6.71 32.14
N LEU A 12 -12.49 -6.39 32.15
CA LEU A 12 -11.86 -5.42 31.26
C LEU A 12 -11.98 -5.95 29.82
N LEU A 13 -12.89 -5.37 29.04
CA LEU A 13 -12.94 -5.55 27.60
C LEU A 13 -11.72 -4.86 26.98
N ALA A 14 -10.66 -5.62 26.75
CA ALA A 14 -9.56 -5.20 25.90
C ALA A 14 -10.13 -4.97 24.49
N SER A 15 -10.22 -3.71 24.09
CA SER A 15 -10.63 -3.32 22.74
C SER A 15 -9.50 -3.68 21.79
N SER A 16 -9.56 -4.87 21.19
CA SER A 16 -8.77 -5.19 20.00
C SER A 16 -9.20 -4.22 18.89
N SER A 17 -8.43 -3.15 18.72
CA SER A 17 -8.57 -2.29 17.55
C SER A 17 -8.08 -3.11 16.36
N TYR A 18 -9.01 -3.78 15.67
CA TYR A 18 -8.76 -4.24 14.32
C TYR A 18 -8.58 -2.99 13.47
N ALA A 19 -7.34 -2.63 13.18
CA ALA A 19 -7.04 -1.61 12.20
C ALA A 19 -7.50 -2.15 10.84
N ALA A 20 -8.72 -1.80 10.44
CA ALA A 20 -9.23 -2.13 9.12
C ALA A 20 -8.34 -1.47 8.07
N ASP A 21 -7.97 -2.23 7.05
CA ASP A 21 -7.25 -1.70 5.89
C ASP A 21 -8.03 -0.50 5.36
N THR A 22 -7.42 0.68 5.45
CA THR A 22 -8.08 1.92 5.03
C THR A 22 -7.57 2.27 3.64
N TYR A 23 -8.49 2.52 2.71
CA TYR A 23 -8.11 3.03 1.40
C TYR A 23 -7.37 4.36 1.57
N VAL A 24 -6.25 4.50 0.86
CA VAL A 24 -5.53 5.77 0.77
C VAL A 24 -6.42 6.76 0.02
N SER A 25 -6.54 7.98 0.53
CA SER A 25 -7.34 9.02 -0.14
C SER A 25 -6.64 9.53 -1.41
N LYS A 26 -7.38 10.18 -2.32
CA LYS A 26 -6.81 10.79 -3.52
C LYS A 26 -5.64 11.73 -3.19
N ASP A 27 -5.82 12.65 -2.25
CA ASP A 27 -4.81 13.64 -1.87
C ASP A 27 -3.55 12.97 -1.28
N GLU A 28 -3.75 11.90 -0.53
CA GLU A 28 -2.66 11.16 0.08
C GLU A 28 -1.86 10.37 -0.95
N PHE A 29 -2.53 9.73 -1.91
CA PHE A 29 -1.89 9.13 -3.07
C PHE A 29 -1.13 10.17 -3.89
N ASP A 30 -1.73 11.32 -4.16
CA ASP A 30 -1.11 12.42 -4.91
C ASP A 30 0.16 12.93 -4.23
N ARG A 31 0.18 12.99 -2.89
CA ARG A 31 1.40 13.32 -2.12
C ARG A 31 2.48 12.23 -2.24
N ILE A 32 2.10 10.96 -2.16
CA ILE A 32 3.06 9.83 -2.26
C ILE A 32 3.77 9.83 -3.62
N ILE A 33 3.02 10.06 -4.71
CA ILE A 33 3.56 9.93 -6.06
C ILE A 33 4.16 11.24 -6.61
N ALA A 34 4.13 12.34 -5.85
CA ALA A 34 4.67 13.63 -6.26
C ALA A 34 6.20 13.61 -6.45
N THR A 35 6.88 12.66 -5.80
CA THR A 35 8.31 12.39 -5.91
C THR A 35 8.55 10.90 -6.17
N PRO A 36 9.77 10.48 -6.56
CA PRO A 36 10.12 9.07 -6.55
C PRO A 36 9.86 8.45 -5.18
N PHE A 37 9.33 7.22 -5.17
CA PHE A 37 9.00 6.48 -3.95
C PHE A 37 9.57 5.06 -4.04
N LYS A 38 9.93 4.49 -2.89
CA LYS A 38 10.51 3.15 -2.82
C LYS A 38 9.50 2.13 -2.34
N VAL A 39 9.47 0.99 -3.00
CA VAL A 39 8.63 -0.14 -2.62
C VAL A 39 9.46 -1.41 -2.50
N THR A 40 9.13 -2.23 -1.50
CA THR A 40 9.82 -3.48 -1.20
C THR A 40 8.88 -4.65 -1.40
N ASN A 41 9.25 -5.59 -2.27
CA ASN A 41 8.45 -6.77 -2.55
C ASN A 41 8.35 -7.65 -1.30
N ILE A 42 7.14 -8.06 -0.93
CA ILE A 42 6.93 -8.86 0.29
C ILE A 42 7.56 -10.25 0.19
N LYS A 43 7.53 -10.85 -1.01
CA LYS A 43 7.98 -12.24 -1.22
C LYS A 43 9.49 -12.31 -1.45
N SER A 44 10.06 -11.38 -2.21
CA SER A 44 11.48 -11.43 -2.61
C SER A 44 12.40 -10.47 -1.86
N GLY A 45 11.85 -9.49 -1.13
CA GLY A 45 12.64 -8.42 -0.50
C GLY A 45 13.25 -7.43 -1.52
N LEU A 46 12.89 -7.53 -2.80
CA LEU A 46 13.40 -6.64 -3.84
C LEU A 46 12.92 -5.20 -3.60
N VAL A 47 13.85 -4.26 -3.48
CA VAL A 47 13.56 -2.83 -3.41
C VAL A 47 13.61 -2.22 -4.80
N VAL A 48 12.56 -1.48 -5.16
CA VAL A 48 12.46 -0.74 -6.41
C VAL A 48 12.06 0.68 -6.10
N GLU A 49 12.78 1.64 -6.67
CA GLU A 49 12.37 3.04 -6.65
C GLU A 49 11.57 3.35 -7.92
N ILE A 50 10.36 3.87 -7.76
CA ILE A 50 9.43 4.17 -8.84
C ILE A 50 9.17 5.67 -8.86
N HIS A 51 9.17 6.25 -10.06
CA HIS A 51 8.77 7.64 -10.26
C HIS A 51 7.70 7.68 -11.34
N LEU A 52 6.51 8.19 -10.99
CA LEU A 52 5.37 8.39 -11.88
C LEU A 52 5.37 9.85 -12.36
N LYS A 53 5.98 10.11 -13.52
CA LYS A 53 6.20 11.49 -13.98
C LYS A 53 4.93 12.09 -14.57
N ALA A 54 4.82 13.42 -14.50
CA ALA A 54 3.69 14.17 -15.06
C ALA A 54 3.57 14.07 -16.60
N ASP A 55 4.65 13.68 -17.30
CA ASP A 55 4.66 13.45 -18.75
C ASP A 55 3.98 12.14 -19.18
N GLY A 56 3.46 11.36 -18.22
CA GLY A 56 2.81 10.08 -18.47
C GLY A 56 3.77 8.88 -18.57
N TYR A 57 5.05 9.04 -18.23
CA TYR A 57 6.02 7.94 -18.14
C TYR A 57 6.42 7.62 -16.70
N ALA A 58 6.48 6.33 -16.39
CA ALA A 58 7.02 5.80 -15.16
C ALA A 58 8.46 5.32 -15.38
N THR A 59 9.32 5.51 -14.39
CA THR A 59 10.64 4.87 -14.33
C THR A 59 10.74 4.01 -13.09
N ALA A 60 11.35 2.84 -13.22
CA ALA A 60 11.78 1.99 -12.11
C ALA A 60 13.31 1.95 -12.08
N SER A 61 13.90 2.02 -10.89
CA SER A 61 15.35 1.93 -10.67
C SER A 61 15.72 1.11 -9.41
N GLN A 62 17.03 0.99 -9.14
CA GLN A 62 17.65 0.20 -8.07
C GLN A 62 17.58 -1.32 -8.32
N GLY A 63 16.66 -2.05 -7.70
CA GLY A 63 16.54 -3.51 -7.87
C GLY A 63 15.90 -3.93 -9.20
N TYR A 64 15.27 -3.01 -9.91
CA TYR A 64 14.72 -3.22 -11.24
C TYR A 64 14.88 -1.95 -12.06
N ASN A 65 15.28 -2.06 -13.32
CA ASN A 65 15.48 -0.89 -14.19
C ASN A 65 14.56 -0.99 -15.40
N ASP A 66 13.59 -0.10 -15.52
CA ASP A 66 12.67 -0.07 -16.67
C ASP A 66 12.00 1.31 -16.81
N VAL A 67 11.36 1.52 -17.94
CA VAL A 67 10.57 2.70 -18.25
C VAL A 67 9.33 2.26 -19.03
N GLY A 68 8.23 2.97 -18.86
CA GLY A 68 7.00 2.66 -19.58
C GLY A 68 5.94 3.73 -19.36
N PRO A 69 4.91 3.82 -20.22
CA PRO A 69 3.78 4.71 -19.97
C PRO A 69 3.04 4.27 -18.70
N TRP A 70 2.53 5.25 -17.95
CA TRP A 70 1.62 5.04 -16.84
C TRP A 70 0.39 5.92 -16.95
N ARG A 71 -0.66 5.50 -16.26
CA ARG A 71 -1.91 6.26 -16.13
C ARG A 71 -2.48 6.07 -14.73
N ARG A 72 -3.24 7.06 -14.29
CA ARG A 72 -4.02 6.96 -13.06
C ARG A 72 -5.06 5.85 -13.16
N GLN A 73 -5.33 5.22 -12.02
CA GLN A 73 -6.40 4.25 -11.84
C GLN A 73 -7.17 4.61 -10.57
N GLY A 74 -8.37 5.18 -10.74
CA GLY A 74 -9.16 5.65 -9.60
C GLY A 74 -8.43 6.71 -8.77
N ASP A 75 -8.78 6.78 -7.49
CA ASP A 75 -8.26 7.80 -6.58
C ASP A 75 -6.86 7.48 -6.05
N ASN A 76 -6.57 6.19 -5.85
CA ASN A 76 -5.42 5.72 -5.08
C ASN A 76 -4.54 4.70 -5.82
N GLY A 77 -4.62 4.64 -7.14
CA GLY A 77 -3.94 3.62 -7.93
C GLY A 77 -3.35 4.13 -9.23
N TYR A 78 -2.55 3.27 -9.85
CA TYR A 78 -1.99 3.50 -11.16
C TYR A 78 -1.84 2.20 -11.95
N CYS A 79 -1.87 2.33 -13.28
CA CYS A 79 -1.49 1.27 -14.20
C CYS A 79 -0.21 1.65 -14.93
N VAL A 80 0.69 0.69 -15.12
CA VAL A 80 1.94 0.87 -15.86
C VAL A 80 2.15 -0.25 -16.86
N ARG A 81 2.66 0.10 -18.05
CA ARG A 81 3.09 -0.87 -19.05
C ARG A 81 4.59 -0.78 -19.25
N TRP A 82 5.31 -1.65 -18.57
CA TRP A 82 6.77 -1.70 -18.59
C TRP A 82 7.33 -2.16 -19.95
N ASN A 83 8.48 -1.61 -20.38
CA ASN A 83 9.05 -1.94 -21.68
C ASN A 83 9.77 -3.31 -21.68
N LYS A 84 10.53 -3.63 -20.61
CA LYS A 84 11.31 -4.88 -20.53
C LYS A 84 10.43 -6.08 -20.21
N ARG A 85 9.36 -5.88 -19.45
CA ARG A 85 8.29 -6.87 -19.29
C ARG A 85 7.13 -6.49 -20.18
N ARG A 86 7.09 -7.03 -21.39
CA ARG A 86 5.96 -6.93 -22.34
C ARG A 86 4.72 -7.70 -21.85
N LEU A 87 4.34 -7.51 -20.60
CA LEU A 87 3.05 -7.93 -20.07
C LEU A 87 2.02 -6.83 -20.33
N GLU A 88 0.75 -7.20 -20.19
CA GLU A 88 -0.38 -6.28 -20.17
C GLU A 88 -0.23 -5.23 -19.04
N ASP A 89 -1.06 -4.19 -19.09
CA ASP A 89 -1.13 -3.12 -18.08
C ASP A 89 -1.12 -3.71 -16.65
N ARG A 90 -0.09 -3.40 -15.86
CA ARG A 90 0.00 -3.76 -14.44
C ARG A 90 -0.62 -2.66 -13.62
N CYS A 91 -1.82 -2.92 -13.12
CA CYS A 91 -2.65 -2.02 -12.34
C CYS A 91 -2.54 -2.34 -10.84
N VAL A 92 -2.31 -1.33 -10.00
CA VAL A 92 -2.13 -1.48 -8.55
C VAL A 92 -2.80 -0.32 -7.79
N SER A 93 -3.12 -0.57 -6.51
CA SER A 93 -3.71 0.43 -5.61
C SER A 93 -2.92 0.57 -4.32
N PHE A 94 -2.99 1.75 -3.69
CA PHE A 94 -2.38 2.02 -2.39
C PHE A 94 -3.40 1.87 -1.27
N VAL A 95 -3.02 1.15 -0.22
CA VAL A 95 -3.81 0.97 0.99
C VAL A 95 -2.97 1.31 2.22
N LYS A 96 -3.62 1.58 3.34
CA LYS A 96 -2.97 1.71 4.64
C LYS A 96 -3.32 0.49 5.50
N GLN A 97 -2.30 -0.26 5.89
CA GLN A 97 -2.41 -1.47 6.70
C GLN A 97 -1.45 -1.37 7.88
N ASP A 98 -1.95 -1.56 9.10
CA ASP A 98 -1.18 -1.44 10.35
C ASP A 98 -0.37 -0.13 10.44
N GLY A 99 -0.95 0.97 9.94
CA GLY A 99 -0.33 2.30 9.94
C GLY A 99 0.72 2.53 8.85
N LYS A 100 1.00 1.53 7.99
CA LYS A 100 1.97 1.61 6.88
C LYS A 100 1.27 1.62 5.53
N TYR A 101 1.90 2.21 4.52
CA TYR A 101 1.40 2.15 3.15
C TYR A 101 1.81 0.86 2.47
N ALA A 102 0.86 0.23 1.79
CA ALA A 102 1.04 -0.99 1.02
C ALA A 102 0.51 -0.77 -0.41
N VAL A 103 1.07 -1.53 -1.35
CA VAL A 103 0.61 -1.59 -2.74
C VAL A 103 0.00 -2.96 -2.99
N THR A 104 -1.26 -2.97 -3.42
CA THR A 104 -2.04 -4.18 -3.70
C THR A 104 -2.17 -4.44 -5.20
N GLU A 105 -2.19 -5.71 -5.56
CA GLU A 105 -2.62 -6.15 -6.90
C GLU A 105 -4.16 -6.07 -7.02
N PRO A 106 -4.75 -6.18 -8.24
CA PRO A 106 -6.19 -6.04 -8.42
C PRO A 106 -7.05 -7.05 -7.65
N ASN A 107 -6.46 -8.18 -7.25
CA ASN A 107 -7.09 -9.19 -6.41
C ASN A 107 -7.12 -8.82 -4.91
N GLY A 108 -6.57 -7.66 -4.52
CA GLY A 108 -6.47 -7.19 -3.14
C GLY A 108 -5.26 -7.73 -2.37
N GLU A 109 -4.45 -8.61 -2.96
CA GLU A 109 -3.24 -9.12 -2.31
C GLU A 109 -2.19 -8.02 -2.22
N VAL A 110 -1.62 -7.83 -1.02
CA VAL A 110 -0.47 -6.93 -0.84
C VAL A 110 0.74 -7.56 -1.50
N ALA A 111 1.34 -6.85 -2.45
CA ALA A 111 2.54 -7.29 -3.14
C ALA A 111 3.79 -6.52 -2.70
N TRP A 112 3.62 -5.27 -2.25
CA TRP A 112 4.73 -4.40 -1.89
C TRP A 112 4.42 -3.53 -0.67
N TRP A 113 5.43 -3.29 0.15
CA TRP A 113 5.39 -2.26 1.19
C TRP A 113 6.05 -0.99 0.66
N LEU A 114 5.43 0.17 0.88
CA LEU A 114 6.11 1.44 0.68
C LEU A 114 7.16 1.59 1.78
N GLU A 115 8.40 1.89 1.43
CA GLU A 115 9.36 2.35 2.43
C GLU A 115 8.90 3.71 2.95
N SER A 116 9.08 3.97 4.26
CA SER A 116 8.71 5.25 4.86
C SER A 116 9.24 6.41 4.01
N ALA A 117 8.32 7.20 3.44
CA ALA A 117 8.66 8.43 2.73
C ALA A 117 9.45 9.32 3.70
N GLN A 118 10.64 9.77 3.27
CA GLN A 118 11.46 10.72 4.04
C GLN A 118 10.79 12.09 4.11
#